data_AF-A0A6N9YML8-F1
#
_entry.id   AF-A0A6N9YML8-F1
#
_cell.length_a   1.000
_cell.length_b   1.000
_cell.length_c   1.000
_cell.angle_alpha   90.00
_cell.angle_beta   90.00
_cell.angle_gamma   90.00
#
_symmetry.space_group_name_H-M   'P 1'
#
loop_
_entity.id
_entity.type
_entity.pdbx_description
1 polymer ?
#
loop_
_entity_poly.entity_id
_entity_poly.type
_entity_poly.pdbx_seq_one_letter_code
_entity_poly.pdbx_strand_id
1 'polypeptide(L)'
;MTITDYPTERRNPRTASIDTVSTAEMLQLMNDEDAHAVRAAGAAAQQLAKAVDAAHQRLSRGGAVHYFGAGASGRLALLDASEVTPTFGAPPELFTAHFPGGARAVADSSIDHEDAADLGTADAADLDTSSVAVGVTASGGTAYVGGALKAANSAGALTILLTCNPAASLRAAADISVVADTGAEALTGSTRLKAGTATKILLNSFSTALMIKSGRTYGNLMVGLVATNAKLRERAVAVLREATGEDATACRQALSDNGGEVPPALVCLLTGCTPERARAALAMHPGIRRAITAVREEGQ
;
A
#
# COMPACT_ATOMS: atom_id res chain seq x y z
N MET A 1 19.82 -17.16 -16.54
CA MET A 1 19.26 -17.94 -15.42
C MET A 1 18.08 -18.70 -15.95
N THR A 2 18.01 -19.99 -15.65
CA THR A 2 16.80 -20.79 -15.83
C THR A 2 15.86 -20.55 -14.65
N ILE A 3 14.56 -20.81 -14.81
CA ILE A 3 13.54 -20.57 -13.75
C ILE A 3 13.91 -21.25 -12.42
N THR A 4 14.60 -22.39 -12.48
CA THR A 4 15.12 -23.16 -11.34
C THR A 4 16.20 -22.46 -10.52
N ASP A 5 16.82 -21.40 -11.04
CA ASP A 5 17.85 -20.64 -10.33
C ASP A 5 17.22 -19.63 -9.34
N TYR A 6 15.96 -19.27 -9.54
CA TYR A 6 15.26 -18.31 -8.69
C TYR A 6 15.05 -18.88 -7.29
N PRO A 7 15.35 -18.12 -6.22
CA PRO A 7 15.13 -18.60 -4.85
C PRO A 7 13.70 -19.10 -4.60
N THR A 8 12.70 -18.48 -5.24
CA THR A 8 11.28 -18.84 -5.14
C THR A 8 10.93 -20.21 -5.71
N GLU A 9 11.76 -20.75 -6.61
CA GLU A 9 11.54 -22.02 -7.32
C GLU A 9 12.39 -23.17 -6.76
N ARG A 10 13.28 -22.87 -5.80
CA ARG A 10 14.12 -23.89 -5.16
C ARG A 10 13.28 -24.72 -4.18
N ARG A 11 13.63 -26.00 -4.03
CA ARG A 11 13.05 -26.86 -2.99
C ARG A 11 13.57 -26.43 -1.62
N ASN A 12 12.68 -26.31 -0.64
CA ASN A 12 13.05 -26.01 0.74
C ASN A 12 13.46 -27.30 1.48
N PRO A 13 14.70 -27.40 1.99
CA PRO A 13 15.16 -28.60 2.69
C PRO A 13 14.43 -28.81 4.04
N ARG A 14 13.92 -27.74 4.68
CA ARG A 14 13.21 -27.83 5.96
C ARG A 14 11.83 -28.48 5.84
N THR A 15 11.23 -28.43 4.65
CA THR A 15 9.89 -28.97 4.38
C THR A 15 9.92 -30.11 3.37
N ALA A 16 11.09 -30.75 3.19
CA ALA A 16 11.31 -31.76 2.16
C ALA A 16 10.35 -32.97 2.27
N SER A 17 9.88 -33.29 3.48
CA SER A 17 9.00 -34.41 3.81
C SER A 17 7.66 -33.96 4.43
N ILE A 18 7.23 -32.72 4.15
CA ILE A 18 6.05 -32.09 4.74
C ILE A 18 4.74 -32.89 4.49
N ASP A 19 4.72 -33.76 3.48
CA ASP A 19 3.61 -34.65 3.13
C ASP A 19 3.47 -35.89 4.03
N THR A 20 4.49 -36.19 4.85
CA THR A 20 4.54 -37.40 5.70
C THR A 20 4.49 -37.13 7.20
N VAL A 21 4.57 -35.86 7.60
CA VAL A 21 4.48 -35.46 9.01
C VAL A 21 3.03 -35.40 9.49
N SER A 22 2.83 -35.26 10.81
CA SER A 22 1.49 -35.02 11.35
C SER A 22 0.94 -33.67 10.88
N THR A 23 -0.40 -33.50 10.86
CA THR A 23 -1.02 -32.21 10.53
C THR A 23 -0.53 -31.06 11.42
N ALA A 24 -0.31 -31.33 12.72
CA ALA A 24 0.18 -30.32 13.65
C ALA A 24 1.61 -29.87 13.29
N GLU A 25 2.48 -30.82 12.94
CA GLU A 25 3.84 -30.54 12.51
C GLU A 25 3.88 -29.85 11.14
N MET A 26 3.01 -30.24 10.20
CA MET A 26 2.84 -29.56 8.91
C MET A 26 2.52 -28.08 9.11
N LEU A 27 1.56 -27.76 9.99
CA LEU A 27 1.19 -26.38 10.30
C LEU A 27 2.31 -25.62 11.01
N GLN A 28 3.07 -26.27 11.91
CA GLN A 28 4.22 -25.65 12.56
C GLN A 28 5.33 -25.32 11.55
N LEU A 29 5.66 -26.25 10.64
CA LEU A 29 6.63 -26.03 9.57
C LEU A 29 6.21 -24.86 8.66
N MET A 30 4.92 -24.75 8.33
CA MET A 30 4.41 -23.60 7.57
C MET A 30 4.54 -22.29 8.35
N ASN A 31 4.23 -22.29 9.64
CA ASN A 31 4.33 -21.09 10.48
C ASN A 31 5.78 -20.61 10.68
N ASP A 32 6.71 -21.54 10.82
CA ASP A 32 8.15 -21.24 10.90
C ASP A 32 8.62 -20.53 9.62
N GLU A 33 8.13 -20.98 8.46
CA GLU A 33 8.36 -20.31 7.18
C GLU A 33 7.66 -18.93 7.11
N ASP A 34 6.43 -18.78 7.58
CA ASP A 34 5.75 -17.47 7.60
C ASP A 34 6.54 -16.42 8.42
N ALA A 35 7.18 -16.83 9.52
CA ALA A 35 8.05 -15.94 10.28
C ALA A 35 9.26 -15.43 9.47
N HIS A 36 9.71 -16.18 8.46
CA HIS A 36 10.76 -15.73 7.53
C HIS A 36 10.25 -14.62 6.62
N ALA A 37 8.99 -14.67 6.17
CA ALA A 37 8.40 -13.64 5.34
C ALA A 37 8.39 -12.27 6.05
N VAL A 38 8.05 -12.26 7.35
CA VAL A 38 8.06 -11.04 8.19
C VAL A 38 9.47 -10.46 8.28
N ARG A 39 10.48 -11.30 8.54
CA ARG A 39 11.88 -10.87 8.63
C ARG A 39 12.41 -10.35 7.30
N ALA A 40 12.08 -11.01 6.19
CA ALA A 40 12.48 -10.60 4.84
C ALA A 40 11.89 -9.22 4.48
N ALA A 41 10.62 -8.99 4.77
CA ALA A 41 9.99 -7.68 4.58
C ALA A 41 10.64 -6.61 5.46
N GLY A 42 10.95 -6.94 6.73
CA GLY A 42 11.67 -6.03 7.63
C GLY A 42 13.07 -5.65 7.14
N ALA A 43 13.79 -6.59 6.54
CA ALA A 43 15.12 -6.33 5.95
C ALA A 43 15.07 -5.35 4.77
N ALA A 44 13.93 -5.27 4.07
CA ALA A 44 13.72 -4.36 2.94
C ALA A 44 13.33 -2.93 3.36
N ALA A 45 13.19 -2.64 4.66
CA ALA A 45 12.64 -1.37 5.16
C ALA A 45 13.36 -0.12 4.65
N GLN A 46 14.69 -0.16 4.50
CA GLN A 46 15.47 0.97 3.99
C GLN A 46 15.20 1.24 2.50
N GLN A 47 14.98 0.20 1.69
CA GLN A 47 14.60 0.35 0.29
C GLN A 47 13.16 0.88 0.20
N LEU A 48 12.27 0.36 1.04
CA LEU A 48 10.88 0.81 1.12
C LEU A 48 10.78 2.29 1.53
N ALA A 49 11.60 2.74 2.49
CA ALA A 49 11.64 4.14 2.90
C ALA A 49 12.01 5.07 1.73
N LYS A 50 13.00 4.69 0.92
CA LYS A 50 13.36 5.44 -0.30
C LYS A 50 12.20 5.48 -1.30
N ALA A 51 11.51 4.36 -1.49
CA ALA A 51 10.33 4.27 -2.35
C ALA A 51 9.21 5.20 -1.86
N VAL A 52 8.91 5.21 -0.56
CA VAL A 52 7.90 6.07 0.06
C VAL A 52 8.27 7.56 -0.10
N ASP A 53 9.52 7.93 0.16
CA ASP A 53 9.97 9.31 0.03
C ASP A 53 9.87 9.82 -1.41
N ALA A 54 10.31 9.01 -2.38
CA ALA A 54 10.21 9.35 -3.80
C ALA A 54 8.75 9.41 -4.27
N ALA A 55 7.91 8.46 -3.85
CA ALA A 55 6.48 8.46 -4.17
C ALA A 55 5.76 9.67 -3.58
N HIS A 56 6.10 10.07 -2.35
CA HIS A 56 5.52 11.26 -1.72
C HIS A 56 5.81 12.55 -2.50
N GLN A 57 7.02 12.69 -3.07
CA GLN A 57 7.34 13.83 -3.92
C GLN A 57 6.43 13.91 -5.15
N ARG A 58 6.09 12.76 -5.75
CA ARG A 58 5.18 12.66 -6.90
C ARG A 58 3.75 13.00 -6.50
N LEU A 59 3.24 12.44 -5.41
CA LEU A 59 1.90 12.74 -4.89
C LEU A 59 1.74 14.22 -4.50
N SER A 60 2.79 14.85 -3.97
CA SER A 60 2.76 16.29 -3.63
C SER A 60 2.55 17.22 -4.85
N ARG A 61 2.71 16.69 -6.06
CA ARG A 61 2.46 17.38 -7.34
C ARG A 61 1.13 16.99 -7.99
N GLY A 62 0.25 16.31 -7.27
CA GLY A 62 -1.06 15.85 -7.77
C GLY A 62 -1.04 14.46 -8.43
N GLY A 63 0.08 13.74 -8.34
CA GLY A 63 0.20 12.40 -8.91
C GLY A 63 -0.52 11.30 -8.11
N ALA A 64 -0.59 10.11 -8.69
CA ALA A 64 -1.22 8.92 -8.12
C ALA A 64 -0.32 7.67 -8.21
N VAL A 65 -0.64 6.66 -7.40
CA VAL A 65 0.02 5.35 -7.40
C VAL A 65 -0.76 4.38 -8.27
N HIS A 66 -0.04 3.69 -9.15
CA HIS A 66 -0.57 2.63 -10.01
C HIS A 66 0.20 1.34 -9.73
N TYR A 67 -0.49 0.36 -9.17
CA TYR A 67 0.05 -0.99 -8.99
C TYR A 67 -0.15 -1.81 -10.26
N PHE A 68 0.87 -2.55 -10.67
CA PHE A 68 0.81 -3.50 -11.78
C PHE A 68 1.25 -4.87 -11.27
N GLY A 69 0.36 -5.85 -11.30
CA GLY A 69 0.67 -7.21 -10.87
C GLY A 69 -0.29 -8.23 -11.45
N ALA A 70 0.16 -9.48 -11.48
CA ALA A 70 -0.62 -10.64 -11.90
C ALA A 70 -0.76 -11.65 -10.76
N GLY A 71 -1.66 -12.62 -10.90
CA GLY A 71 -1.86 -13.72 -9.97
C GLY A 71 -2.04 -13.27 -8.52
N ALA A 72 -1.37 -13.95 -7.60
CA ALA A 72 -1.42 -13.61 -6.17
C ALA A 72 -0.87 -12.19 -5.88
N SER A 73 0.16 -11.75 -6.60
CA SER A 73 0.78 -10.43 -6.42
C SER A 73 -0.19 -9.30 -6.78
N GLY A 74 -0.86 -9.41 -7.94
CA GLY A 74 -1.87 -8.45 -8.37
C GLY A 74 -3.09 -8.39 -7.43
N ARG A 75 -3.53 -9.53 -6.89
CA ARG A 75 -4.64 -9.57 -5.93
C ARG A 75 -4.31 -8.87 -4.61
N LEU A 76 -3.08 -9.03 -4.12
CA LEU A 76 -2.61 -8.32 -2.93
C LEU A 76 -2.49 -6.81 -3.18
N ALA A 77 -2.06 -6.41 -4.37
CA ALA A 77 -2.02 -5.00 -4.77
C ALA A 77 -3.42 -4.38 -4.85
N LEU A 78 -4.39 -5.12 -5.41
CA LEU A 78 -5.80 -4.71 -5.43
C LEU A 78 -6.37 -4.58 -4.01
N LEU A 79 -6.07 -5.53 -3.12
CA LEU A 79 -6.49 -5.47 -1.72
C LEU A 79 -5.99 -4.17 -1.07
N ASP A 80 -4.69 -3.89 -1.16
CA ASP A 80 -4.09 -2.67 -0.58
C ASP A 80 -4.72 -1.40 -1.17
N ALA A 81 -4.81 -1.28 -2.50
CA ALA A 81 -5.43 -0.13 -3.15
C ALA A 81 -6.88 0.11 -2.70
N SER A 82 -7.67 -0.95 -2.57
CA SER A 82 -9.08 -0.86 -2.16
C SER A 82 -9.27 -0.38 -0.70
N GLU A 83 -8.25 -0.56 0.14
CA GLU A 83 -8.30 -0.19 1.56
C GLU A 83 -7.84 1.25 1.81
N VAL A 84 -7.17 1.91 0.85
CA VAL A 84 -6.63 3.27 1.04
C VAL A 84 -7.75 4.29 1.26
N THR A 85 -8.78 4.31 0.40
CA THR A 85 -9.91 5.24 0.48
C THR A 85 -10.68 5.15 1.81
N PRO A 86 -11.21 3.98 2.24
CA PRO A 86 -11.95 3.89 3.49
C PRO A 86 -11.10 4.13 4.74
N THR A 87 -9.78 3.90 4.67
CA THR A 87 -8.85 4.07 5.79
C THR A 87 -8.41 5.53 5.96
N PHE A 88 -8.03 6.18 4.85
CA PHE A 88 -7.37 7.49 4.88
C PHE A 88 -8.22 8.64 4.34
N GLY A 89 -9.44 8.36 3.85
CA GLY A 89 -10.30 9.38 3.24
C GLY A 89 -9.67 9.97 1.98
N ALA A 90 -8.84 9.18 1.31
CA ALA A 90 -8.18 9.54 0.06
C ALA A 90 -9.15 9.41 -1.12
N PRO A 91 -8.94 10.16 -2.22
CA PRO A 91 -9.69 9.94 -3.44
C PRO A 91 -9.49 8.52 -3.99
N PRO A 92 -10.55 7.86 -4.54
CA PRO A 92 -10.47 6.50 -5.08
C PRO A 92 -9.34 6.29 -6.11
N GLU A 93 -9.04 7.32 -6.90
CA GLU A 93 -8.04 7.31 -7.95
C GLU A 93 -6.59 7.42 -7.44
N LEU A 94 -6.38 7.75 -6.17
CA LEU A 94 -5.03 7.93 -5.61
C LEU A 94 -4.21 6.64 -5.67
N PHE A 95 -4.87 5.49 -5.55
CA PHE A 95 -4.28 4.16 -5.69
C PHE A 95 -5.13 3.33 -6.64
N THR A 96 -4.59 3.01 -7.82
CA THR A 96 -5.24 2.15 -8.81
C THR A 96 -4.45 0.86 -8.96
N ALA A 97 -5.12 -0.29 -8.90
CA ALA A 97 -4.49 -1.58 -9.18
C ALA A 97 -4.93 -2.08 -10.56
N HIS A 98 -3.95 -2.30 -11.43
CA HIS A 98 -4.12 -2.87 -12.75
C HIS A 98 -3.81 -4.36 -12.71
N PHE A 99 -4.67 -5.14 -13.36
CA PHE A 99 -4.63 -6.60 -13.34
C PHE A 99 -4.86 -7.12 -14.77
N PRO A 100 -3.95 -7.96 -15.32
CA PRO A 100 -4.10 -8.49 -16.66
C PRO A 100 -5.34 -9.40 -16.74
N GLY A 101 -6.23 -9.15 -17.72
CA GLY A 101 -7.53 -9.82 -17.80
C GLY A 101 -8.65 -9.15 -16.98
N GLY A 102 -8.35 -8.04 -16.31
CA GLY A 102 -9.30 -7.18 -15.63
C GLY A 102 -10.00 -7.84 -14.43
N ALA A 103 -11.15 -7.28 -14.03
CA ALA A 103 -11.86 -7.68 -12.81
C ALA A 103 -12.25 -9.17 -12.75
N ARG A 104 -12.45 -9.84 -13.90
CA ARG A 104 -12.77 -11.28 -13.93
C ARG A 104 -11.56 -12.14 -13.53
N ALA A 105 -10.36 -11.78 -13.99
CA ALA A 105 -9.13 -12.52 -13.71
C ALA A 105 -8.70 -12.44 -12.23
N VAL A 106 -9.19 -11.43 -11.50
CA VAL A 106 -9.05 -11.35 -10.04
C VAL A 106 -9.68 -12.58 -9.37
N ALA A 107 -10.83 -13.06 -9.85
CA ALA A 107 -11.52 -14.21 -9.28
C ALA A 107 -11.14 -15.55 -9.97
N ASP A 108 -10.67 -15.50 -11.21
CA ASP A 108 -10.33 -16.68 -12.01
C ASP A 108 -8.91 -16.59 -12.57
N SER A 109 -7.97 -17.32 -11.97
CA SER A 109 -6.56 -17.36 -12.41
C SER A 109 -6.36 -17.98 -13.80
N SER A 110 -7.35 -18.68 -14.37
CA SER A 110 -7.19 -19.34 -15.68
C SER A 110 -7.21 -18.38 -16.86
N ILE A 111 -7.70 -17.16 -16.63
CA ILE A 111 -7.76 -16.06 -17.62
C ILE A 111 -6.78 -14.93 -17.27
N ASP A 112 -5.80 -15.23 -16.42
CA ASP A 112 -4.69 -14.33 -16.11
C ASP A 112 -3.73 -14.26 -17.31
N HIS A 113 -3.31 -13.04 -17.68
CA HIS A 113 -2.44 -12.79 -18.84
C HIS A 113 -1.06 -12.30 -18.40
N GLU A 114 -0.42 -13.00 -17.46
CA GLU A 114 0.85 -12.59 -16.86
C GLU A 114 2.03 -12.48 -17.85
N ASP A 115 1.95 -13.22 -18.96
CA ASP A 115 2.93 -13.20 -20.06
C ASP A 115 2.69 -12.08 -21.09
N ALA A 116 1.60 -11.32 -20.98
CA ALA A 116 1.21 -10.28 -21.95
C ALA A 116 1.85 -8.91 -21.61
N ALA A 117 3.07 -8.69 -22.08
CA ALA A 117 3.80 -7.42 -21.88
C ALA A 117 3.13 -6.21 -22.57
N ASP A 118 2.43 -6.44 -23.68
CA ASP A 118 1.65 -5.44 -24.41
C ASP A 118 0.47 -4.93 -23.58
N LEU A 119 -0.23 -5.80 -22.86
CA LEU A 119 -1.30 -5.39 -21.93
C LEU A 119 -0.77 -4.50 -20.82
N GLY A 120 0.40 -4.83 -20.24
CA GLY A 120 1.03 -3.99 -19.23
C GLY A 120 1.44 -2.62 -19.78
N THR A 121 1.91 -2.59 -21.04
CA THR A 121 2.22 -1.34 -21.74
C THR A 121 0.97 -0.49 -21.93
N ALA A 122 -0.15 -1.11 -22.32
CA ALA A 122 -1.43 -0.43 -22.51
C ALA A 122 -1.99 0.14 -21.20
N ASP A 123 -1.96 -0.64 -20.11
CA ASP A 123 -2.46 -0.19 -18.79
C ASP A 123 -1.62 0.97 -18.20
N ALA A 124 -0.38 1.14 -18.66
CA ALA A 124 0.52 2.22 -18.26
C ALA A 124 0.53 3.41 -19.23
N ALA A 125 -0.31 3.42 -20.27
CA ALA A 125 -0.26 4.41 -21.35
C ALA A 125 -0.56 5.84 -20.89
N ASP A 126 -1.43 6.01 -19.89
CA ASP A 126 -1.87 7.33 -19.39
C ASP A 126 -0.99 7.86 -18.25
N LEU A 127 0.10 7.17 -17.91
CA LEU A 127 1.02 7.64 -16.88
C LEU A 127 1.87 8.81 -17.35
N ASP A 128 2.23 9.69 -16.43
CA ASP A 128 3.03 10.87 -16.70
C ASP A 128 4.12 11.10 -15.63
N THR A 129 4.79 12.24 -15.71
CA THR A 129 5.85 12.61 -14.76
C THR A 129 5.38 12.82 -13.32
N SER A 130 4.08 12.89 -13.05
CA SER A 130 3.53 12.90 -11.70
C SER A 130 3.18 11.50 -11.19
N SER A 131 3.07 10.50 -12.06
CA SER A 131 2.67 9.14 -11.68
C SER A 131 3.75 8.36 -10.93
N VAL A 132 3.29 7.40 -10.12
CA VAL A 132 4.12 6.37 -9.47
C VAL A 132 3.65 4.99 -9.94
N ALA A 133 4.46 4.32 -10.75
CA ALA A 133 4.21 2.94 -11.18
C ALA A 133 4.93 1.96 -10.25
N VAL A 134 4.18 1.04 -9.65
CA VAL A 134 4.70 0.03 -8.73
C VAL A 134 4.43 -1.36 -9.30
N GLY A 135 5.46 -2.00 -9.83
CA GLY A 135 5.40 -3.37 -10.32
C GLY A 135 5.51 -4.36 -9.16
N VAL A 136 4.54 -5.27 -9.04
CA VAL A 136 4.45 -6.25 -7.94
C VAL A 136 4.57 -7.65 -8.51
N THR A 137 5.69 -8.31 -8.26
CA THR A 137 5.95 -9.67 -8.74
C THR A 137 6.92 -10.43 -7.85
N ALA A 138 6.48 -11.57 -7.30
CA ALA A 138 7.33 -12.42 -6.47
C ALA A 138 8.60 -12.90 -7.22
N SER A 139 8.44 -13.36 -8.46
CA SER A 139 9.54 -13.89 -9.28
C SER A 139 10.47 -12.80 -9.81
N GLY A 140 9.96 -11.56 -9.97
CA GLY A 140 10.74 -10.46 -10.52
C GLY A 140 10.95 -10.52 -12.03
N GLY A 141 10.19 -11.36 -12.73
CA GLY A 141 10.30 -11.59 -14.18
C GLY A 141 8.99 -11.60 -14.97
N THR A 142 7.85 -11.29 -14.33
CA THR A 142 6.52 -11.29 -14.98
C THR A 142 6.45 -10.30 -16.15
N ALA A 143 6.09 -10.77 -17.35
CA ALA A 143 6.17 -9.96 -18.57
C ALA A 143 5.19 -8.78 -18.58
N TYR A 144 3.94 -8.97 -18.12
CA TYR A 144 2.96 -7.90 -17.92
C TYR A 144 3.55 -6.74 -17.09
N VAL A 145 4.12 -7.07 -15.92
CA VAL A 145 4.75 -6.07 -15.04
C VAL A 145 5.92 -5.39 -15.73
N GLY A 146 6.73 -6.15 -16.47
CA GLY A 146 7.85 -5.61 -17.24
C GLY A 146 7.43 -4.62 -18.33
N GLY A 147 6.34 -4.88 -19.03
CA GLY A 147 5.76 -3.97 -20.01
C GLY A 147 5.31 -2.65 -19.37
N ALA A 148 4.56 -2.74 -18.28
CA ALA A 148 4.07 -1.58 -17.54
C ALA A 148 5.20 -0.70 -17.01
N LEU A 149 6.22 -1.28 -16.37
CA LEU A 149 7.35 -0.51 -15.84
C LEU A 149 8.14 0.20 -16.95
N LYS A 150 8.37 -0.46 -18.09
CA LYS A 150 9.07 0.17 -19.22
C LYS A 150 8.28 1.33 -19.82
N ALA A 151 6.98 1.17 -19.99
CA ALA A 151 6.10 2.22 -20.48
C ALA A 151 6.07 3.42 -19.52
N ALA A 152 5.87 3.15 -18.22
CA ALA A 152 5.88 4.15 -17.16
C ALA A 152 7.21 4.93 -17.10
N ASN A 153 8.34 4.23 -17.19
CA ASN A 153 9.66 4.86 -17.19
C ASN A 153 9.84 5.78 -18.42
N SER A 154 9.39 5.32 -19.60
CA SER A 154 9.45 6.11 -20.83
C SER A 154 8.59 7.38 -20.77
N ALA A 155 7.49 7.35 -20.02
CA ALA A 155 6.64 8.50 -19.73
C ALA A 155 7.18 9.42 -18.61
N GLY A 156 8.29 9.07 -17.97
CA GLY A 156 8.93 9.83 -16.90
C GLY A 156 8.29 9.65 -15.51
N ALA A 157 7.38 8.67 -15.37
CA ALA A 157 6.83 8.28 -14.07
C ALA A 157 7.93 7.71 -13.16
N LEU A 158 7.73 7.79 -11.84
CA LEU A 158 8.58 7.05 -10.91
C LEU A 158 8.25 5.56 -11.01
N THR A 159 9.26 4.73 -11.20
CA THR A 159 9.10 3.27 -11.28
C THR A 159 9.69 2.56 -10.06
N ILE A 160 8.86 1.75 -9.41
CA ILE A 160 9.24 0.95 -8.23
C ILE A 160 8.96 -0.51 -8.53
N LEU A 161 9.90 -1.39 -8.23
CA LEU A 161 9.72 -2.84 -8.26
C LEU A 161 9.63 -3.38 -6.83
N LEU A 162 8.54 -4.07 -6.49
CA LEU A 162 8.40 -4.91 -5.31
C LEU A 162 8.56 -6.37 -5.72
N THR A 163 9.57 -7.05 -5.19
CA THR A 163 9.86 -8.45 -5.55
C THR A 163 10.42 -9.27 -4.39
N CYS A 164 10.30 -10.60 -4.49
CA CYS A 164 10.91 -11.53 -3.55
C CYS A 164 12.18 -12.20 -4.11
N ASN A 165 12.59 -11.82 -5.34
CA ASN A 165 13.78 -12.36 -6.00
C ASN A 165 14.92 -11.33 -6.02
N PRO A 166 16.02 -11.55 -5.29
CA PRO A 166 17.21 -10.69 -5.33
C PRO A 166 17.82 -10.54 -6.72
N ALA A 167 17.70 -11.56 -7.57
CA ALA A 167 18.20 -11.62 -8.93
C ALA A 167 17.12 -11.28 -9.98
N ALA A 168 16.03 -10.59 -9.59
CA ALA A 168 14.96 -10.19 -10.47
C ALA A 168 15.49 -9.43 -11.72
N SER A 169 15.10 -9.90 -12.90
CA SER A 169 15.50 -9.28 -14.17
C SER A 169 14.89 -7.89 -14.36
N LEU A 170 13.70 -7.66 -13.80
CA LEU A 170 13.01 -6.37 -13.88
C LEU A 170 13.65 -5.25 -13.06
N ARG A 171 14.68 -5.52 -12.25
CA ARG A 171 15.39 -4.47 -11.50
C ARG A 171 15.94 -3.36 -12.40
N ALA A 172 16.35 -3.72 -13.62
CA ALA A 172 16.87 -2.75 -14.59
C ALA A 172 15.77 -1.87 -15.22
N ALA A 173 14.49 -2.24 -15.05
CA ALA A 173 13.34 -1.49 -15.55
C ALA A 173 12.69 -0.59 -14.49
N ALA A 174 13.25 -0.52 -13.27
CA ALA A 174 12.73 0.28 -12.17
C ALA A 174 13.79 1.21 -11.58
N ASP A 175 13.40 2.44 -11.24
CA ASP A 175 14.26 3.42 -10.55
C ASP A 175 14.63 2.94 -9.14
N ILE A 176 13.67 2.29 -8.46
CA ILE A 176 13.83 1.78 -7.09
C ILE A 176 13.38 0.32 -7.05
N SER A 177 14.22 -0.56 -6.50
CA SER A 177 13.85 -1.95 -6.21
C SER A 177 13.77 -2.17 -4.70
N VAL A 178 12.63 -2.70 -4.24
CA VAL A 178 12.42 -3.20 -2.88
C VAL A 178 12.37 -4.72 -2.96
N VAL A 179 13.31 -5.36 -2.28
CA VAL A 179 13.49 -6.82 -2.36
C VAL A 179 13.34 -7.44 -0.99
N ALA A 180 12.30 -8.26 -0.81
CA ALA A 180 12.14 -9.12 0.34
C ALA A 180 12.61 -10.54 -0.01
N ASP A 181 13.87 -10.88 0.27
CA ASP A 181 14.40 -12.22 0.00
C ASP A 181 13.76 -13.28 0.93
N THR A 182 12.68 -13.91 0.46
CA THR A 182 11.94 -14.91 1.22
C THR A 182 12.52 -16.32 1.10
N GLY A 183 13.43 -16.55 0.15
CA GLY A 183 13.97 -17.86 -0.19
C GLY A 183 12.93 -18.86 -0.70
N ALA A 184 13.27 -20.15 -0.62
CA ALA A 184 12.44 -21.27 -1.06
C ALA A 184 11.13 -21.38 -0.27
N GLU A 185 10.01 -21.59 -0.95
CA GLU A 185 8.70 -21.75 -0.33
C GLU A 185 8.55 -23.08 0.42
N ALA A 186 7.64 -23.14 1.40
CA ALA A 186 7.33 -24.38 2.12
C ALA A 186 6.83 -25.48 1.16
N LEU A 187 6.03 -25.07 0.17
CA LEU A 187 5.68 -25.86 -1.01
C LEU A 187 6.37 -25.23 -2.22
N THR A 188 7.30 -25.95 -2.83
CA THR A 188 8.14 -25.46 -3.95
C THR A 188 7.32 -24.73 -5.02
N GLY A 189 7.73 -23.50 -5.37
CA GLY A 189 7.06 -22.67 -6.38
C GLY A 189 5.75 -22.00 -5.94
N SER A 190 5.19 -22.34 -4.78
CA SER A 190 3.92 -21.77 -4.31
C SER A 190 4.12 -20.39 -3.67
N THR A 191 4.48 -19.40 -4.49
CA THR A 191 4.77 -18.01 -4.07
C THR A 191 3.58 -17.25 -3.48
N ARG A 192 2.37 -17.81 -3.53
CA ARG A 192 1.21 -17.31 -2.76
C ARG A 192 1.39 -17.41 -1.23
N LEU A 193 2.44 -18.11 -0.76
CA LEU A 193 2.76 -18.32 0.66
C LEU A 193 3.68 -17.21 1.17
N LYS A 194 4.96 -17.47 1.48
CA LYS A 194 5.84 -16.48 2.12
C LYS A 194 6.02 -15.24 1.26
N ALA A 195 6.27 -15.40 -0.03
CA ALA A 195 6.43 -14.26 -0.94
C ALA A 195 5.17 -13.39 -0.97
N GLY A 196 3.97 -14.01 -0.98
CA GLY A 196 2.69 -13.31 -0.83
C GLY A 196 2.58 -12.57 0.51
N THR A 197 2.92 -13.21 1.63
CA THR A 197 2.92 -12.61 2.96
C THR A 197 3.86 -11.40 3.04
N ALA A 198 5.10 -11.54 2.55
CA ALA A 198 6.07 -10.45 2.51
C ALA A 198 5.58 -9.30 1.61
N THR A 199 5.01 -9.62 0.45
CA THR A 199 4.42 -8.64 -0.48
C THR A 199 3.30 -7.86 0.19
N LYS A 200 2.39 -8.54 0.91
CA LYS A 200 1.33 -7.88 1.68
C LYS A 200 1.89 -6.90 2.72
N ILE A 201 2.90 -7.33 3.48
CA ILE A 201 3.55 -6.49 4.51
C ILE A 201 4.16 -5.25 3.84
N LEU A 202 4.86 -5.41 2.73
CA LEU A 202 5.48 -4.30 2.01
C LEU A 202 4.45 -3.33 1.43
N LEU A 203 3.39 -3.82 0.80
CA LEU A 203 2.31 -2.98 0.25
C LEU A 203 1.62 -2.18 1.34
N ASN A 204 1.18 -2.85 2.41
CA ASN A 204 0.53 -2.15 3.54
C ASN A 204 1.47 -1.14 4.20
N SER A 205 2.76 -1.46 4.32
CA SER A 205 3.75 -0.53 4.85
C SER A 205 3.96 0.66 3.91
N PHE A 206 4.01 0.43 2.60
CA PHE A 206 4.17 1.47 1.57
C PHE A 206 3.00 2.45 1.59
N SER A 207 1.78 1.96 1.41
CA SER A 207 0.56 2.78 1.37
C SER A 207 0.35 3.52 2.68
N THR A 208 0.49 2.83 3.82
CA THR A 208 0.33 3.44 5.15
C THR A 208 1.39 4.51 5.41
N ALA A 209 2.67 4.25 5.16
CA ALA A 209 3.72 5.24 5.36
C ALA A 209 3.54 6.45 4.45
N LEU A 210 3.13 6.23 3.19
CA LEU A 210 2.84 7.30 2.24
C LEU A 210 1.69 8.18 2.72
N MET A 211 0.62 7.60 3.26
CA MET A 211 -0.53 8.34 3.79
C MET A 211 -0.22 9.07 5.10
N ILE A 212 0.55 8.47 6.00
CA ILE A 212 1.07 9.15 7.20
C ILE A 212 1.91 10.37 6.79
N LYS A 213 2.85 10.19 5.86
CA LYS A 213 3.72 11.27 5.37
C LYS A 213 2.93 12.37 4.66
N SER A 214 1.83 12.00 4.00
CA SER A 214 0.87 12.93 3.37
C SER A 214 -0.08 13.60 4.38
N GLY A 215 0.08 13.34 5.68
CA GLY A 215 -0.64 14.03 6.75
C GLY A 215 -2.11 13.58 6.91
N ARG A 216 -2.45 12.39 6.41
CA ARG A 216 -3.79 11.79 6.48
C ARG A 216 -4.09 11.14 7.85
N THR A 217 -3.11 11.16 8.77
CA THR A 217 -3.24 10.66 10.14
C THR A 217 -2.95 11.75 11.18
N TYR A 218 -3.37 11.53 12.42
CA TYR A 218 -2.96 12.36 13.57
C TYR A 218 -2.30 11.48 14.61
N GLY A 219 -0.96 11.52 14.68
CA GLY A 219 -0.22 10.49 15.43
C GLY A 219 -0.48 9.11 14.81
N ASN A 220 -0.92 8.16 15.63
CA ASN A 220 -1.35 6.82 15.21
C ASN A 220 -2.88 6.71 15.04
N LEU A 221 -3.61 7.83 15.06
CA LEU A 221 -5.06 7.83 14.92
C LEU A 221 -5.48 7.96 13.44
N MET A 222 -6.37 7.07 13.03
CA MET A 222 -7.03 7.07 11.72
C MET A 222 -8.14 8.11 11.70
N VAL A 223 -7.78 9.33 11.30
CA VAL A 223 -8.65 10.51 11.27
C VAL A 223 -9.24 10.79 9.90
N GLY A 224 -8.81 10.06 8.86
CA GLY A 224 -9.39 10.12 7.51
C GLY A 224 -10.61 9.20 7.31
N LEU A 225 -11.12 8.57 8.36
CA LEU A 225 -12.19 7.58 8.22
C LEU A 225 -13.47 8.20 7.64
N VAL A 226 -14.07 7.53 6.66
CA VAL A 226 -15.35 7.96 6.07
C VAL A 226 -16.50 7.27 6.82
N ALA A 227 -17.25 8.02 7.62
CA ALA A 227 -18.26 7.47 8.52
C ALA A 227 -19.59 7.11 7.82
N THR A 228 -19.59 6.03 7.02
CA THR A 228 -20.76 5.59 6.23
C THR A 228 -21.83 4.84 7.02
N ASN A 229 -21.56 4.44 8.27
CA ASN A 229 -22.49 3.68 9.11
C ASN A 229 -22.37 4.05 10.59
N ALA A 230 -23.32 3.58 11.41
CA ALA A 230 -23.38 3.89 12.85
C ALA A 230 -22.09 3.49 13.60
N LYS A 231 -21.50 2.33 13.28
CA LYS A 231 -20.23 1.87 13.87
C LYS A 231 -19.08 2.84 13.55
N LEU A 232 -19.00 3.33 12.32
CA LEU A 232 -17.96 4.27 11.92
C LEU A 232 -18.18 5.67 12.52
N ARG A 233 -19.43 6.09 12.76
CA ARG A 233 -19.73 7.33 13.51
C ARG A 233 -19.27 7.25 14.96
N GLU A 234 -19.54 6.16 15.66
CA GLU A 234 -19.02 6.00 17.03
C GLU A 234 -17.49 5.89 17.06
N ARG A 235 -16.87 5.30 16.03
CA ARG A 235 -15.42 5.31 15.88
C ARG A 235 -14.87 6.73 15.70
N ALA A 236 -15.53 7.58 14.91
CA ALA A 236 -15.14 8.99 14.76
C ALA A 236 -15.16 9.73 16.10
N VAL A 237 -16.22 9.55 16.90
CA VAL A 237 -16.30 10.13 18.26
C VAL A 237 -15.16 9.63 19.14
N ALA A 238 -14.89 8.32 19.17
CA ALA A 238 -13.81 7.75 19.96
C ALA A 238 -12.43 8.31 19.55
N VAL A 239 -12.18 8.46 18.25
CA VAL A 239 -10.94 9.05 17.73
C VAL A 239 -10.77 10.50 18.17
N LEU A 240 -11.83 11.31 18.11
CA LEU A 240 -11.76 12.70 18.57
C LEU A 240 -11.48 12.79 20.07
N ARG A 241 -12.19 11.99 20.89
CA ARG A 241 -11.96 11.95 22.33
C ARG A 241 -10.52 11.60 22.68
N GLU A 242 -9.96 10.60 22.02
CA GLU A 242 -8.57 10.20 22.22
C GLU A 242 -7.60 11.32 21.79
N ALA A 243 -7.90 11.99 20.68
CA ALA A 243 -7.04 13.02 20.12
C ALA A 243 -7.05 14.34 20.91
N THR A 244 -8.16 14.67 21.58
CA THR A 244 -8.40 15.99 22.19
C THR A 244 -8.57 15.95 23.71
N GLY A 245 -8.95 14.81 24.29
CA GLY A 245 -9.33 14.68 25.70
C GLY A 245 -10.75 15.15 26.02
N GLU A 246 -11.51 15.60 25.01
CA GLU A 246 -12.88 16.11 25.17
C GLU A 246 -13.89 14.99 25.45
N ASP A 247 -15.06 15.37 25.96
CA ASP A 247 -16.15 14.43 26.18
C ASP A 247 -16.87 14.03 24.87
N ALA A 248 -17.69 12.99 24.96
CA ALA A 248 -18.40 12.46 23.79
C ALA A 248 -19.47 13.42 23.24
N THR A 249 -20.01 14.31 24.07
CA THR A 249 -21.02 15.29 23.67
C THR A 249 -20.37 16.38 22.82
N ALA A 250 -19.25 16.95 23.29
CA ALA A 250 -18.44 17.92 22.56
C ALA A 250 -17.95 17.35 21.22
N CYS A 251 -17.46 16.10 21.22
CA CYS A 251 -17.00 15.44 19.99
C CYS A 251 -18.15 15.21 18.98
N ARG A 252 -19.33 14.82 19.45
CA ARG A 252 -20.51 14.66 18.58
C ARG A 252 -20.98 15.99 18.00
N GLN A 253 -20.98 17.05 18.81
CA GLN A 253 -21.34 18.39 18.35
C GLN A 253 -20.34 18.87 17.29
N ALA A 254 -19.04 18.76 17.55
CA ALA A 254 -18.00 19.14 16.59
C ALA A 254 -18.12 18.38 15.27
N LEU A 255 -18.43 17.07 15.30
CA LEU A 255 -18.71 16.30 14.09
C LEU A 255 -19.94 16.84 13.35
N SER A 256 -21.03 17.12 14.07
CA SER A 256 -22.26 17.68 13.47
C SER A 256 -21.99 19.01 12.79
N ASP A 257 -21.28 19.92 13.46
CA ASP A 257 -20.94 21.26 12.96
C ASP A 257 -20.00 21.19 11.74
N ASN A 258 -19.27 20.09 11.60
CA ASN A 258 -18.35 19.84 10.50
C ASN A 258 -18.89 18.83 9.47
N GLY A 259 -20.21 18.60 9.41
CA GLY A 259 -20.83 17.75 8.39
C GLY A 259 -20.42 16.26 8.47
N GLY A 260 -19.95 15.82 9.63
CA GLY A 260 -19.45 14.47 9.89
C GLY A 260 -17.97 14.26 9.55
N GLU A 261 -17.26 15.31 9.12
CA GLU A 261 -15.84 15.23 8.76
C GLU A 261 -14.95 15.27 10.01
N VAL A 262 -14.19 14.19 10.25
CA VAL A 262 -13.28 14.08 11.41
C VAL A 262 -12.12 15.09 11.36
N PRO A 263 -11.40 15.30 10.23
CA PRO A 263 -10.27 16.22 10.22
C PRO A 263 -10.60 17.66 10.61
N PRO A 264 -11.62 18.34 10.03
CA PRO A 264 -11.94 19.70 10.43
C PRO A 264 -12.53 19.77 11.86
N ALA A 265 -13.33 18.78 12.27
CA ALA A 265 -13.80 18.68 13.67
C ALA A 265 -12.63 18.60 14.66
N LEU A 266 -11.60 17.82 14.33
CA LEU A 266 -10.38 17.71 15.14
C LEU A 266 -9.63 19.04 15.23
N VAL A 267 -9.49 19.76 14.12
CA VAL A 267 -8.86 21.09 14.12
C VAL A 267 -9.65 22.05 15.00
N CYS A 268 -10.98 22.12 14.83
CA CYS A 268 -11.86 22.97 15.65
C CYS A 268 -11.71 22.68 17.14
N LEU A 269 -11.75 21.40 17.55
CA LEU A 269 -11.62 21.02 18.96
C LEU A 269 -10.25 21.39 19.55
N LEU A 270 -9.17 21.32 18.77
CA LEU A 270 -7.81 21.59 19.25
C LEU A 270 -7.40 23.07 19.20
N THR A 271 -8.13 23.91 18.47
CA THR A 271 -7.77 25.33 18.26
C THR A 271 -8.88 26.30 18.66
N GLY A 272 -10.13 25.85 18.78
CA GLY A 272 -11.30 26.70 18.99
C GLY A 272 -11.72 27.50 17.76
N CYS A 273 -11.17 27.22 16.57
CA CYS A 273 -11.54 27.96 15.36
C CYS A 273 -12.89 27.51 14.76
N THR A 274 -13.43 28.31 13.84
CA THR A 274 -14.65 27.95 13.10
C THR A 274 -14.40 26.81 12.11
N PRO A 275 -15.45 26.05 11.72
CA PRO A 275 -15.36 25.03 10.66
C PRO A 275 -14.79 25.55 9.33
N GLU A 276 -15.12 26.77 8.94
CA GLU A 276 -14.63 27.39 7.69
C GLU A 276 -13.12 27.58 7.76
N ARG A 277 -12.63 28.09 8.90
CA ARG A 277 -11.20 28.30 9.13
C ARG A 277 -10.44 26.96 9.20
N ALA A 278 -11.02 25.95 9.83
CA ALA A 278 -10.45 24.61 9.87
C ALA A 278 -10.29 24.01 8.46
N ARG A 279 -11.32 24.08 7.62
CA ARG A 279 -11.26 23.60 6.24
C ARG A 279 -10.26 24.38 5.38
N ALA A 280 -10.23 25.71 5.52
CA ALA A 280 -9.26 26.55 4.83
C ALA A 280 -7.82 26.17 5.19
N ALA A 281 -7.53 25.97 6.49
CA ALA A 281 -6.21 25.56 6.95
C ALA A 281 -5.81 24.17 6.44
N LEU A 282 -6.74 23.21 6.42
CA LEU A 282 -6.49 21.87 5.89
C LEU A 282 -6.23 21.87 4.37
N ALA A 283 -6.88 22.78 3.62
CA ALA A 283 -6.65 22.94 2.19
C ALA A 283 -5.27 23.58 1.90
N MET A 284 -4.87 24.59 2.68
CA MET A 284 -3.61 25.32 2.49
C MET A 284 -2.39 24.58 3.04
N HIS A 285 -2.58 23.75 4.07
CA HIS A 285 -1.49 23.06 4.76
C HIS A 285 -1.74 21.55 4.75
N PRO A 286 -1.17 20.82 3.78
CA PRO A 286 -1.28 19.36 3.72
C PRO A 286 -0.79 18.72 5.02
N GLY A 287 -1.76 18.19 5.78
CA GLY A 287 -1.54 17.49 7.04
C GLY A 287 -2.13 18.19 8.26
N ILE A 288 -2.87 17.42 9.06
CA ILE A 288 -3.66 17.92 10.20
C ILE A 288 -2.81 18.69 11.22
N ARG A 289 -1.61 18.22 11.55
CA ARG A 289 -0.71 18.93 12.49
C ARG A 289 -0.28 20.29 11.96
N ARG A 290 -0.04 20.41 10.66
CA ARG A 290 0.36 21.68 10.03
C ARG A 290 -0.82 22.65 10.02
N ALA A 291 -2.02 22.17 9.69
CA ALA A 291 -3.24 22.97 9.77
C ALA A 291 -3.51 23.49 11.19
N ILE A 292 -3.36 22.66 12.23
CA ILE A 292 -3.49 23.08 13.65
C ILE A 292 -2.48 24.17 13.99
N THR A 293 -1.23 24.03 13.55
CA THR A 293 -0.16 24.99 13.83
C THR A 293 -0.45 26.33 13.17
N ALA A 294 -0.81 26.33 11.87
CA ALA A 294 -1.14 27.54 11.13
C ALA A 294 -2.30 28.33 11.77
N VAL A 295 -3.37 27.64 12.17
CA VAL A 295 -4.53 28.29 12.83
C VAL A 295 -4.13 28.95 14.16
N ARG A 296 -3.20 28.35 14.92
CA ARG A 296 -2.73 28.91 16.19
C ARG A 296 -1.82 30.12 16.00
N GLU A 297 -0.96 30.11 14.98
CA GLU A 297 -0.03 31.20 14.69
C GLU A 297 -0.75 32.45 14.15
N GLU A 298 -1.78 32.27 13.31
CA GLU A 298 -2.61 33.37 12.81
C GLU A 298 -3.59 33.93 13.86
N GLY A 299 -3.75 33.27 15.01
CA GLY A 299 -4.61 33.71 16.11
C GLY A 299 -3.88 34.48 17.22
N GLN A 300 -2.55 34.60 17.13
CA GLN A 300 -1.69 35.44 17.98
C GLN A 300 -1.48 36.81 17.34
#